data_AF-A0A937PK16-F1
#
_entry.id   AF-A0A937PK16-F1
#
_cell.length_a   1.000
_cell.length_b   1.000
_cell.length_c   1.000
_cell.angle_alpha   90.00
_cell.angle_beta   90.00
_cell.angle_gamma   90.00
#
_symmetry.space_group_name_H-M   'P 1'
#
loop_
_entity.id
_entity.type
_entity.pdbx_description
1 polymer ?
#
loop_
_entity_poly.entity_id
_entity_poly.type
_entity_poly.pdbx_seq_one_letter_code
_entity_poly.pdbx_strand_id
1 'polypeptide(L)'
;SRKLLIDSRLADPVKGVDLFDKAKTLEDQAGKNSARIAQIEESIAMLKSKTAELEAAVAATNRQTAVTGEMAKNRSERRTEVENQRTGFAAQLTETQKEAATLAGQVIEAAKAAAASEAKAAGDYEKSIKAYEDYEKTSAGFEGDASASAFLKPDPGILAMLGDTRMARGDLQVQALLLQSRLSAVVAEASKIWAALPTQNTAPAIVAQMADYVSDVAKTRENAQDDFRWAAKAYETATASQNDQNLKWAYQLQESAAYVSLYRLSADPDAKQKATAALDALGEQEGSPLIAPTAATFRKLLSDEPMTDAQAPTPPAPTPPASTPPAPTPPASAPATL
;
A
#
# COMPACT_ATOMS: atom_id res chain seq x y z
N SER A 1 -149.98 12.11 22.07
CA SER A 1 -150.12 10.65 21.99
C SER A 1 -149.28 10.10 20.86
N ARG A 2 -148.55 9.01 21.15
CA ARG A 2 -147.63 8.25 20.29
C ARG A 2 -148.26 7.78 18.97
N LYS A 3 -147.43 7.69 17.92
CA LYS A 3 -147.10 6.39 17.30
C LYS A 3 -145.82 6.51 16.46
N LEU A 4 -144.80 5.75 16.87
CA LEU A 4 -143.69 5.33 16.04
C LEU A 4 -144.23 4.60 14.80
N LEU A 5 -143.56 4.77 13.66
CA LEU A 5 -143.24 3.64 12.80
C LEU A 5 -141.85 3.85 12.21
N ILE A 6 -141.09 2.79 12.40
CA ILE A 6 -139.71 2.52 12.03
C ILE A 6 -139.63 2.36 10.52
N ASP A 7 -138.65 3.00 9.89
CA ASP A 7 -137.91 2.51 8.72
C ASP A 7 -136.48 3.05 8.89
N SER A 8 -135.63 2.43 9.71
CA SER A 8 -134.79 1.28 9.33
C SER A 8 -134.09 1.47 7.98
N ARG A 9 -132.81 1.86 8.08
CA ARG A 9 -131.68 1.32 7.30
C ARG A 9 -131.88 1.27 5.80
N LEU A 10 -131.33 2.26 5.09
CA LEU A 10 -130.62 2.06 3.82
C LEU A 10 -129.68 3.27 3.66
N ALA A 11 -128.54 3.24 4.36
CA ALA A 11 -127.34 3.76 3.73
C ALA A 11 -127.24 2.98 2.42
N ASP A 12 -127.32 3.69 1.30
CA ASP A 12 -127.36 3.13 -0.04
C ASP A 12 -126.28 2.03 -0.15
N PRO A 13 -126.64 0.74 -0.20
CA PRO A 13 -125.68 -0.36 -0.08
C PRO A 13 -124.67 -0.29 -1.22
N VAL A 14 -125.06 0.29 -2.35
CA VAL A 14 -124.20 0.61 -3.49
C VAL A 14 -123.09 1.61 -3.11
N LYS A 15 -123.40 2.69 -2.36
CA LYS A 15 -122.38 3.65 -1.88
C LYS A 15 -121.47 3.07 -0.82
N GLY A 16 -121.98 2.18 0.04
CA GLY A 16 -121.17 1.48 1.04
C GLY A 16 -120.19 0.49 0.41
N VAL A 17 -120.62 -0.25 -0.61
CA VAL A 17 -119.80 -1.18 -1.38
C VAL A 17 -118.79 -0.43 -2.26
N ASP A 18 -119.16 0.67 -2.91
CA ASP A 18 -118.24 1.51 -3.69
C ASP A 18 -117.15 2.15 -2.82
N LEU A 19 -117.49 2.58 -1.60
CA LEU A 19 -116.52 3.10 -0.62
C LEU A 19 -115.61 1.98 -0.10
N PHE A 20 -116.13 0.78 0.08
CA PHE A 20 -115.36 -0.40 0.49
C PHE A 20 -114.39 -0.85 -0.62
N ASP A 21 -114.83 -0.90 -1.88
CA ASP A 21 -113.99 -1.25 -3.02
C ASP A 21 -112.91 -0.19 -3.26
N LYS A 22 -113.23 1.11 -3.11
CA LYS A 22 -112.21 2.18 -3.10
C LYS A 22 -111.24 2.05 -1.94
N ALA A 23 -111.71 1.74 -0.73
CA ALA A 23 -110.86 1.52 0.43
C ALA A 23 -109.91 0.32 0.21
N LYS A 24 -110.42 -0.80 -0.33
CA LYS A 24 -109.63 -1.98 -0.67
C LYS A 24 -108.61 -1.70 -1.76
N THR A 25 -108.96 -0.94 -2.79
CA THR A 25 -108.03 -0.54 -3.85
C THR A 25 -106.91 0.37 -3.32
N LEU A 26 -107.25 1.29 -2.41
CA LEU A 26 -106.29 2.14 -1.71
C LEU A 26 -105.40 1.34 -0.76
N GLU A 27 -105.95 0.32 -0.09
CA GLU A 27 -105.22 -0.59 0.79
C GLU A 27 -104.23 -1.47 0.01
N ASP A 28 -104.64 -2.01 -1.14
CA ASP A 28 -103.77 -2.73 -2.07
C ASP A 28 -102.66 -1.82 -2.64
N GLN A 29 -102.98 -0.58 -2.98
CA GLN A 29 -101.98 0.42 -3.40
C GLN A 29 -101.05 0.80 -2.25
N ALA A 30 -101.55 0.96 -1.03
CA ALA A 30 -100.76 1.24 0.16
C ALA A 30 -99.81 0.07 0.47
N GLY A 31 -100.28 -1.18 0.33
CA GLY A 31 -99.45 -2.38 0.47
C GLY A 31 -98.35 -2.47 -0.60
N LYS A 32 -98.68 -2.21 -1.88
CA LYS A 32 -97.69 -2.16 -2.97
C LYS A 32 -96.67 -1.03 -2.79
N ASN A 33 -97.12 0.14 -2.33
CA ASN A 33 -96.24 1.27 -2.04
C ASN A 33 -95.34 0.97 -0.84
N SER A 34 -95.86 0.32 0.22
CA SER A 34 -95.07 -0.08 1.38
C SER A 34 -93.98 -1.09 1.00
N ALA A 35 -94.30 -2.07 0.15
CA ALA A 35 -93.32 -3.03 -0.36
C ALA A 35 -92.23 -2.35 -1.23
N ARG A 36 -92.62 -1.37 -2.07
CA ARG A 36 -91.68 -0.55 -2.85
C ARG A 36 -90.79 0.31 -1.95
N ILE A 37 -91.35 0.91 -0.90
CA ILE A 37 -90.59 1.69 0.07
C ILE A 37 -89.55 0.80 0.75
N ALA A 38 -89.92 -0.41 1.21
CA ALA A 38 -88.99 -1.35 1.82
C ALA A 38 -87.84 -1.76 0.87
N GLN A 39 -88.13 -2.02 -0.42
CA GLN A 39 -87.08 -2.30 -1.42
C GLN A 39 -86.14 -1.12 -1.67
N ILE A 40 -86.68 0.10 -1.66
CA ILE A 40 -85.88 1.32 -1.82
C ILE A 40 -85.01 1.53 -0.57
N GLU A 41 -85.54 1.30 0.63
CA GLU A 41 -84.80 1.39 1.89
C GLU A 41 -83.65 0.38 1.95
N GLU A 42 -83.89 -0.87 1.52
CA GLU A 42 -82.85 -1.90 1.41
C GLU A 42 -81.77 -1.50 0.39
N SER A 43 -82.17 -0.96 -0.76
CA SER A 43 -81.24 -0.46 -1.78
C SER A 43 -80.41 0.71 -1.27
N ILE A 44 -81.01 1.62 -0.49
CA ILE A 44 -80.31 2.74 0.16
C ILE A 44 -79.30 2.20 1.19
N ALA A 45 -79.68 1.21 2.00
CA ALA A 45 -78.78 0.60 2.97
C ALA A 45 -77.57 -0.07 2.29
N MET A 46 -77.81 -0.82 1.21
CA MET A 46 -76.75 -1.45 0.42
C MET A 46 -75.83 -0.42 -0.24
N LEU A 47 -76.39 0.63 -0.83
CA LEU A 47 -75.60 1.72 -1.43
C LEU A 47 -74.77 2.44 -0.37
N LYS A 48 -75.32 2.73 0.81
CA LYS A 48 -74.54 3.31 1.92
C LYS A 48 -73.37 2.43 2.34
N SER A 49 -73.57 1.11 2.42
CA SER A 49 -72.48 0.16 2.71
C SER A 49 -71.39 0.20 1.62
N LYS A 50 -71.79 0.17 0.34
CA LYS A 50 -70.83 0.26 -0.78
C LYS A 50 -70.07 1.59 -0.80
N THR A 51 -70.73 2.70 -0.47
CA THR A 51 -70.06 4.00 -0.36
C THR A 51 -69.01 3.98 0.74
N ALA A 52 -69.31 3.42 1.91
CA ALA A 52 -68.35 3.29 3.01
C ALA A 52 -67.15 2.39 2.62
N GLU A 53 -67.38 1.28 1.91
CA GLU A 53 -66.33 0.41 1.38
C GLU A 53 -65.43 1.14 0.36
N LEU A 54 -66.04 1.90 -0.56
CA LEU A 54 -65.30 2.68 -1.56
C LEU A 54 -64.49 3.81 -0.91
N GLU A 55 -65.05 4.51 0.08
CA GLU A 55 -64.33 5.53 0.86
C GLU A 55 -63.11 4.93 1.57
N ALA A 56 -63.25 3.75 2.18
CA ALA A 56 -62.14 3.04 2.80
C ALA A 56 -61.08 2.62 1.77
N ALA A 57 -61.48 2.12 0.59
CA ALA A 57 -60.58 1.74 -0.49
C ALA A 57 -59.82 2.94 -1.07
N VAL A 58 -60.50 4.09 -1.24
CA VAL A 58 -59.87 5.36 -1.67
C VAL A 58 -58.87 5.83 -0.60
N ALA A 59 -59.24 5.79 0.69
CA ALA A 59 -58.32 6.15 1.77
C ALA A 59 -57.09 5.24 1.81
N ALA A 60 -57.25 3.93 1.60
CA ALA A 60 -56.14 2.98 1.52
C ALA A 60 -55.22 3.25 0.31
N THR A 61 -55.81 3.52 -0.86
CA THR A 61 -55.06 3.84 -2.08
C THR A 61 -54.29 5.16 -1.95
N ASN A 62 -54.90 6.18 -1.33
CA ASN A 62 -54.24 7.45 -1.05
C ASN A 62 -53.05 7.28 -0.09
N ARG A 63 -53.19 6.45 0.95
CA ARG A 63 -52.08 6.10 1.85
C ARG A 63 -50.96 5.39 1.10
N GLN A 64 -51.29 4.40 0.27
CA GLN A 64 -50.29 3.67 -0.51
C GLN A 64 -49.56 4.58 -1.49
N THR A 65 -50.29 5.48 -2.17
CA THR A 65 -49.71 6.47 -3.09
C THR A 65 -48.75 7.41 -2.35
N ALA A 66 -49.13 7.89 -1.16
CA ALA A 66 -48.26 8.73 -0.32
C ALA A 66 -46.97 7.99 0.08
N VAL A 67 -47.07 6.74 0.55
CA VAL A 67 -45.91 5.91 0.91
C VAL A 67 -45.00 5.66 -0.30
N THR A 68 -45.56 5.37 -1.47
CA THR A 68 -44.76 5.19 -2.70
C THR A 68 -44.09 6.48 -3.15
N GLY A 69 -44.76 7.62 -3.01
CA GLY A 69 -44.20 8.94 -3.28
C GLY A 69 -43.02 9.27 -2.37
N GLU A 70 -43.16 8.97 -1.07
CA GLU A 70 -42.09 9.16 -0.08
C GLU A 70 -40.89 8.22 -0.35
N MET A 71 -41.14 6.95 -0.68
CA MET A 71 -40.07 6.03 -1.10
C MET A 71 -39.36 6.50 -2.37
N ALA A 72 -40.07 7.04 -3.35
CA ALA A 72 -39.47 7.57 -4.57
C ALA A 72 -38.59 8.79 -4.27
N LYS A 73 -39.06 9.70 -3.41
CA LYS A 73 -38.29 10.86 -2.94
C LYS A 73 -37.03 10.45 -2.17
N ASN A 74 -37.15 9.54 -1.20
CA ASN A 74 -36.00 9.02 -0.45
C ASN A 74 -34.98 8.33 -1.36
N ARG A 75 -35.44 7.61 -2.40
CA ARG A 75 -34.54 7.01 -3.40
C ARG A 75 -33.84 8.07 -4.25
N SER A 76 -34.51 9.16 -4.64
CA SER A 76 -33.85 10.21 -5.41
C SER A 76 -32.83 10.97 -4.56
N GLU A 77 -33.16 11.30 -3.32
CA GLU A 77 -32.25 11.97 -2.39
C GLU A 77 -31.01 11.11 -2.13
N ARG A 78 -31.19 9.80 -1.88
CA ARG A 78 -30.08 8.88 -1.67
C ARG A 78 -29.23 8.67 -2.92
N ARG A 79 -29.81 8.72 -4.13
CA ARG A 79 -29.02 8.74 -5.38
C ARG A 79 -28.16 9.99 -5.47
N THR A 80 -28.74 11.17 -5.23
CA THR A 80 -27.99 12.44 -5.23
C THR A 80 -26.87 12.43 -4.20
N GLU A 81 -27.11 11.89 -3.00
CA GLU A 81 -26.08 11.73 -1.97
C GLU A 81 -24.93 10.83 -2.45
N VAL A 82 -25.23 9.66 -3.02
CA VAL A 82 -24.23 8.74 -3.56
C VAL A 82 -23.47 9.36 -4.74
N GLU A 83 -24.13 10.11 -5.62
CA GLU A 83 -23.52 10.82 -6.74
C GLU A 83 -22.54 11.90 -6.24
N ASN A 84 -22.94 12.66 -5.22
CA ASN A 84 -22.10 13.66 -4.57
C ASN A 84 -20.88 13.02 -3.88
N GLN A 85 -21.07 11.92 -3.14
CA GLN A 85 -19.98 11.16 -2.54
C GLN A 85 -19.01 10.63 -3.59
N ARG A 86 -19.53 10.07 -4.70
CA ARG A 86 -18.71 9.58 -5.82
C ARG A 86 -17.88 10.71 -6.44
N THR A 87 -18.47 11.88 -6.64
CA THR A 87 -17.77 13.06 -7.17
C THR A 87 -16.69 13.55 -6.21
N GLY A 88 -16.97 13.57 -4.90
CA GLY A 88 -15.99 13.90 -3.86
C GLY A 88 -14.81 12.94 -3.83
N PHE A 89 -15.06 11.62 -3.88
CA PHE A 89 -14.00 10.62 -3.95
C PHE A 89 -13.18 10.71 -5.24
N ALA A 90 -13.81 11.01 -6.38
CA ALA A 90 -13.10 11.21 -7.64
C ALA A 90 -12.15 12.43 -7.58
N ALA A 91 -12.57 13.52 -6.93
CA ALA A 91 -11.74 14.69 -6.73
C ALA A 91 -10.55 14.39 -5.80
N GLN A 92 -10.78 13.73 -4.67
CA GLN A 92 -9.72 13.29 -3.75
C GLN A 92 -8.72 12.37 -4.46
N LEU A 93 -9.21 11.40 -5.24
CA LEU A 93 -8.35 10.48 -5.97
C LEU A 93 -7.49 11.19 -7.01
N THR A 94 -8.03 12.21 -7.68
CA THR A 94 -7.27 13.05 -8.62
C THR A 94 -6.16 13.81 -7.90
N GLU A 95 -6.42 14.34 -6.70
CA GLU A 95 -5.41 15.05 -5.92
C GLU A 95 -4.31 14.11 -5.42
N THR A 96 -4.68 12.95 -4.87
CA THR A 96 -3.73 11.91 -4.47
C THR A 96 -2.87 11.43 -5.65
N GLN A 97 -3.42 11.36 -6.87
CA GLN A 97 -2.65 11.04 -8.07
C GLN A 97 -1.59 12.11 -8.39
N LYS A 98 -1.90 13.40 -8.22
CA LYS A 98 -0.92 14.49 -8.41
C LYS A 98 0.16 14.48 -7.34
N GLU A 99 -0.21 14.25 -6.09
CA GLU A 99 0.74 14.12 -4.98
C GLU A 99 1.69 12.94 -5.22
N ALA A 100 1.15 11.78 -5.60
CA ALA A 100 1.94 10.61 -5.96
C ALA A 100 2.90 10.89 -7.13
N ALA A 101 2.43 11.60 -8.18
CA ALA A 101 3.28 11.98 -9.30
C ALA A 101 4.40 12.96 -8.89
N THR A 102 4.10 13.89 -7.98
CA THR A 102 5.08 14.86 -7.46
C THR A 102 6.16 14.15 -6.64
N LEU A 103 5.76 13.26 -5.73
CA LEU A 103 6.69 12.46 -4.93
C LEU A 103 7.54 11.53 -5.80
N ALA A 104 6.94 10.86 -6.78
CA ALA A 104 7.67 10.04 -7.75
C ALA A 104 8.71 10.87 -8.53
N GLY A 105 8.34 12.09 -8.94
CA GLY A 105 9.28 13.02 -9.57
C GLY A 105 10.45 13.40 -8.66
N GLN A 106 10.21 13.66 -7.37
CA GLN A 106 11.28 13.95 -6.40
C GLN A 106 12.21 12.75 -6.21
N VAL A 107 11.66 11.52 -6.15
CA VAL A 107 12.44 10.29 -6.05
C VAL A 107 13.33 10.11 -7.28
N ILE A 108 12.79 10.35 -8.49
CA ILE A 108 13.56 10.25 -9.74
C ILE A 108 14.71 11.27 -9.78
N GLU A 109 14.47 12.52 -9.37
CA GLU A 109 15.54 13.53 -9.36
C GLU A 109 16.61 13.20 -8.31
N ALA A 110 16.23 12.71 -7.14
CA ALA A 110 17.18 12.23 -6.13
C ALA A 110 17.98 11.03 -6.64
N ALA A 111 17.33 10.10 -7.34
CA ALA A 111 17.96 8.95 -7.97
C ALA A 111 18.95 9.40 -9.06
N LYS A 112 18.60 10.34 -9.94
CA LYS A 112 19.54 10.89 -10.94
C LYS A 112 20.78 11.52 -10.29
N ALA A 113 20.59 12.28 -9.20
CA ALA A 113 21.71 12.88 -8.46
C ALA A 113 22.59 11.81 -7.81
N ALA A 114 22.00 10.77 -7.24
CA ALA A 114 22.72 9.63 -6.68
C ALA A 114 23.53 8.90 -7.77
N ALA A 115 22.91 8.55 -8.90
CA ALA A 115 23.57 7.90 -10.02
C ALA A 115 24.75 8.72 -10.58
N ALA A 116 24.63 10.05 -10.65
CA ALA A 116 25.73 10.92 -11.06
C ALA A 116 26.89 10.90 -10.03
N SER A 117 26.58 10.89 -8.74
CA SER A 117 27.57 10.79 -7.67
C SER A 117 28.26 9.42 -7.67
N GLU A 118 27.50 8.34 -7.85
CA GLU A 118 28.01 6.97 -7.97
C GLU A 118 28.93 6.82 -9.19
N ALA A 119 28.54 7.36 -10.35
CA ALA A 119 29.37 7.32 -11.55
C ALA A 119 30.72 8.04 -11.35
N LYS A 120 30.72 9.18 -10.65
CA LYS A 120 31.95 9.88 -10.29
C LYS A 120 32.82 9.04 -9.34
N ALA A 121 32.22 8.51 -8.28
CA ALA A 121 32.94 7.67 -7.30
C ALA A 121 33.53 6.41 -7.95
N ALA A 122 32.76 5.72 -8.80
CA ALA A 122 33.22 4.56 -9.57
C ALA A 122 34.42 4.91 -10.48
N GLY A 123 34.37 6.08 -11.15
CA GLY A 123 35.47 6.57 -11.97
C GLY A 123 36.73 6.90 -11.16
N ASP A 124 36.59 7.44 -9.96
CA ASP A 124 37.72 7.72 -9.07
C ASP A 124 38.32 6.44 -8.49
N TYR A 125 37.49 5.45 -8.12
CA TYR A 125 37.97 4.13 -7.74
C TYR A 125 38.70 3.43 -8.88
N GLU A 126 38.20 3.51 -10.12
CA GLU A 126 38.87 2.87 -11.26
C GLU A 126 40.24 3.50 -11.56
N LYS A 127 40.41 4.82 -11.41
CA LYS A 127 41.73 5.46 -11.51
C LYS A 127 42.67 4.96 -10.43
N SER A 128 42.19 4.85 -9.19
CA SER A 128 43.01 4.38 -8.06
C SER A 128 43.41 2.91 -8.23
N ILE A 129 42.48 2.05 -8.67
CA ILE A 129 42.74 0.66 -9.02
C ILE A 129 43.84 0.57 -10.07
N LYS A 130 43.73 1.32 -11.18
CA LYS A 130 44.76 1.33 -12.23
C LYS A 130 46.12 1.77 -11.71
N ALA A 131 46.17 2.80 -10.87
CA ALA A 131 47.41 3.26 -10.27
C ALA A 131 48.09 2.17 -9.40
N TYR A 132 47.31 1.41 -8.62
CA TYR A 132 47.83 0.30 -7.83
C TYR A 132 48.25 -0.90 -8.69
N GLU A 133 47.46 -1.26 -9.72
CA GLU A 133 47.82 -2.32 -10.66
C GLU A 133 49.08 -1.98 -11.47
N ASP A 134 49.26 -0.72 -11.86
CA ASP A 134 50.46 -0.26 -12.57
C ASP A 134 51.69 -0.29 -11.66
N TYR A 135 51.52 0.05 -10.38
CA TYR A 135 52.56 -0.12 -9.37
C TYR A 135 52.93 -1.60 -9.20
N GLU A 136 51.94 -2.49 -9.06
CA GLU A 136 52.17 -3.94 -8.95
C GLU A 136 52.93 -4.49 -10.15
N LYS A 137 52.49 -4.17 -11.38
CA LYS A 137 53.17 -4.59 -12.63
C LYS A 137 54.60 -4.06 -12.73
N THR A 138 54.80 -2.79 -12.36
CA THR A 138 56.14 -2.18 -12.36
C THR A 138 57.05 -2.89 -11.37
N SER A 139 56.55 -3.21 -10.18
CA SER A 139 57.31 -3.94 -9.14
C SER A 139 57.67 -5.37 -9.56
N ALA A 140 56.75 -6.10 -10.19
CA ALA A 140 56.96 -7.46 -10.69
C ALA A 140 58.03 -7.53 -11.82
N GLY A 141 58.15 -6.49 -12.64
CA GLY A 141 59.15 -6.41 -13.71
C GLY A 141 60.62 -6.45 -13.23
N PHE A 142 60.86 -6.25 -11.93
CA PHE A 142 62.19 -6.24 -11.32
C PHE A 142 62.46 -7.45 -10.40
N GLU A 143 61.58 -8.46 -10.35
CA GLU A 143 61.68 -9.63 -9.45
C GLU A 143 62.96 -10.49 -9.63
N GLY A 144 63.79 -10.22 -10.65
CA GLY A 144 65.05 -10.91 -10.90
C GLY A 144 66.33 -10.09 -10.63
N ASP A 145 66.22 -8.79 -10.33
CA ASP A 145 67.39 -7.94 -10.10
C ASP A 145 67.71 -7.87 -8.60
N ALA A 146 68.70 -8.65 -8.16
CA ALA A 146 69.13 -8.72 -6.77
C ALA A 146 69.52 -7.34 -6.20
N SER A 147 69.98 -6.41 -7.05
CA SER A 147 70.34 -5.04 -6.65
C SER A 147 69.13 -4.13 -6.42
N ALA A 148 67.96 -4.49 -6.96
CA ALA A 148 66.71 -3.74 -6.88
C ALA A 148 65.67 -4.40 -5.92
N SER A 149 65.94 -5.64 -5.51
CA SER A 149 64.99 -6.56 -4.83
C SER A 149 64.50 -6.18 -3.42
N ALA A 150 65.11 -5.19 -2.76
CA ALA A 150 64.69 -4.77 -1.41
C ALA A 150 63.66 -3.62 -1.42
N PHE A 151 63.64 -2.80 -2.48
CA PHE A 151 62.77 -1.63 -2.61
C PHE A 151 61.60 -1.84 -3.59
N LEU A 152 61.62 -2.93 -4.36
CA LEU A 152 60.70 -3.18 -5.47
C LEU A 152 59.86 -4.47 -5.32
N LYS A 153 59.84 -5.11 -4.15
CA LYS A 153 58.82 -6.13 -3.89
C LYS A 153 57.44 -5.47 -3.76
N PRO A 154 56.35 -6.10 -4.21
CA PRO A 154 55.00 -5.58 -3.98
C PRO A 154 54.80 -5.36 -2.48
N ASP A 155 54.66 -4.10 -2.07
CA ASP A 155 54.39 -3.75 -0.68
C ASP A 155 53.01 -4.35 -0.30
N PRO A 156 52.94 -5.22 0.73
CA PRO A 156 51.68 -5.78 1.21
C PRO A 156 50.64 -4.70 1.54
N GLY A 157 51.09 -3.51 1.97
CA GLY A 157 50.23 -2.36 2.17
C GLY A 157 49.58 -1.86 0.89
N ILE A 158 50.30 -1.82 -0.23
CA ILE A 158 49.75 -1.42 -1.53
C ILE A 158 48.76 -2.46 -2.05
N LEU A 159 49.04 -3.75 -1.89
CA LEU A 159 48.10 -4.82 -2.24
C LEU A 159 46.82 -4.73 -1.40
N ALA A 160 46.94 -4.46 -0.11
CA ALA A 160 45.80 -4.21 0.75
C ALA A 160 45.00 -2.98 0.33
N MET A 161 45.65 -1.87 -0.07
CA MET A 161 44.98 -0.68 -0.61
C MET A 161 44.25 -0.95 -1.93
N LEU A 162 44.81 -1.80 -2.81
CA LEU A 162 44.12 -2.29 -4.00
C LEU A 162 42.86 -3.07 -3.60
N GLY A 163 42.99 -3.97 -2.62
CA GLY A 163 41.87 -4.71 -2.02
C GLY A 163 40.78 -3.79 -1.46
N ASP A 164 41.16 -2.78 -0.66
CA ASP A 164 40.24 -1.81 -0.05
C ASP A 164 39.50 -1.00 -1.12
N THR A 165 40.21 -0.59 -2.17
CA THR A 165 39.62 0.18 -3.27
C THR A 165 38.62 -0.66 -4.07
N ARG A 166 38.95 -1.95 -4.30
CA ARG A 166 38.05 -2.90 -4.96
C ARG A 166 36.83 -3.23 -4.09
N MET A 167 37.02 -3.44 -2.79
CA MET A 167 35.92 -3.58 -1.81
C MET A 167 34.98 -2.38 -1.88
N ALA A 168 35.52 -1.16 -1.78
CA ALA A 168 34.71 0.07 -1.80
C ALA A 168 33.92 0.24 -3.11
N ARG A 169 34.51 -0.15 -4.25
CA ARG A 169 33.81 -0.13 -5.55
C ARG A 169 32.72 -1.20 -5.63
N GLY A 170 32.99 -2.41 -5.13
CA GLY A 170 32.00 -3.48 -5.03
C GLY A 170 30.82 -3.09 -4.12
N ASP A 171 31.09 -2.51 -2.95
CA ASP A 171 30.08 -2.03 -2.01
C ASP A 171 29.20 -0.93 -2.62
N LEU A 172 29.79 0.00 -3.38
CA LEU A 172 29.03 1.02 -4.11
C LEU A 172 28.02 0.38 -5.08
N GLN A 173 28.44 -0.65 -5.82
CA GLN A 173 27.56 -1.38 -6.74
C GLN A 173 26.47 -2.17 -6.00
N VAL A 174 26.79 -2.75 -4.83
CA VAL A 174 25.79 -3.39 -3.96
C VAL A 174 24.75 -2.38 -3.46
N GLN A 175 25.18 -1.19 -3.05
CA GLN A 175 24.25 -0.13 -2.64
C GLN A 175 23.32 0.28 -3.78
N ALA A 176 23.84 0.40 -5.00
CA ALA A 176 23.03 0.67 -6.18
C ALA A 176 21.99 -0.42 -6.45
N LEU A 177 22.38 -1.70 -6.34
CA LEU A 177 21.48 -2.85 -6.46
C LEU A 177 20.38 -2.87 -5.38
N LEU A 178 20.73 -2.53 -4.14
CA LEU A 178 19.77 -2.44 -3.05
C LEU A 178 18.75 -1.32 -3.26
N LEU A 179 19.20 -0.16 -3.74
CA LEU A 179 18.32 0.95 -4.06
C LEU A 179 17.39 0.59 -5.23
N GLN A 180 17.92 0.00 -6.30
CA GLN A 180 17.13 -0.52 -7.42
C GLN A 180 16.04 -1.51 -6.96
N SER A 181 16.38 -2.44 -6.08
CA SER A 181 15.43 -3.42 -5.52
C SER A 181 14.31 -2.73 -4.73
N ARG A 182 14.65 -1.76 -3.88
CA ARG A 182 13.68 -0.97 -3.10
C ARG A 182 12.74 -0.18 -4.01
N LEU A 183 13.28 0.50 -5.02
CA LEU A 183 12.48 1.26 -5.97
C LEU A 183 11.54 0.34 -6.76
N SER A 184 12.04 -0.80 -7.23
CA SER A 184 11.22 -1.81 -7.93
C SER A 184 10.08 -2.33 -7.04
N ALA A 185 10.34 -2.57 -5.76
CA ALA A 185 9.32 -3.00 -4.79
C ALA A 185 8.24 -1.92 -4.58
N VAL A 186 8.64 -0.65 -4.46
CA VAL A 186 7.71 0.48 -4.35
C VAL A 186 6.84 0.59 -5.60
N VAL A 187 7.41 0.45 -6.80
CA VAL A 187 6.66 0.46 -8.06
C VAL A 187 5.67 -0.70 -8.15
N ALA A 188 6.09 -1.90 -7.75
CA ALA A 188 5.22 -3.07 -7.72
C ALA A 188 4.05 -2.89 -6.74
N GLU A 189 4.30 -2.35 -5.55
CA GLU A 189 3.28 -2.12 -4.54
C GLU A 189 2.30 -1.02 -4.96
N ALA A 190 2.81 0.09 -5.52
CA ALA A 190 1.98 1.11 -6.14
C ALA A 190 1.10 0.49 -7.25
N SER A 191 1.67 -0.33 -8.14
CA SER A 191 0.90 -0.96 -9.21
C SER A 191 -0.26 -1.82 -8.68
N LYS A 192 -0.07 -2.56 -7.57
CA LYS A 192 -1.15 -3.33 -6.92
C LYS A 192 -2.25 -2.43 -6.36
N ILE A 193 -1.88 -1.35 -5.66
CA ILE A 193 -2.84 -0.40 -5.06
C ILE A 193 -3.71 0.22 -6.15
N TRP A 194 -3.11 0.68 -7.24
CA TRP A 194 -3.86 1.28 -8.35
C TRP A 194 -4.71 0.25 -9.11
N ALA A 195 -4.23 -0.98 -9.30
CA ALA A 195 -5.01 -2.05 -9.93
C ALA A 195 -6.25 -2.46 -9.12
N ALA A 196 -6.23 -2.26 -7.79
CA ALA A 196 -7.36 -2.54 -6.91
C ALA A 196 -8.44 -1.44 -6.93
N LEU A 197 -8.20 -0.30 -7.58
CA LEU A 197 -9.17 0.79 -7.65
C LEU A 197 -10.33 0.45 -8.62
N PRO A 198 -11.59 0.73 -8.25
CA PRO A 198 -12.78 0.34 -9.02
C PRO A 198 -12.97 1.11 -10.34
N THR A 199 -12.24 2.21 -10.54
CA THR A 199 -12.12 2.89 -11.83
C THR A 199 -10.76 2.55 -12.43
N GLN A 200 -10.68 2.34 -13.75
CA GLN A 200 -9.46 2.06 -14.53
C GLN A 200 -8.43 3.20 -14.45
N ASN A 201 -8.01 3.53 -13.24
CA ASN A 201 -7.01 4.52 -12.96
C ASN A 201 -5.68 3.80 -12.98
N THR A 202 -4.97 3.99 -14.07
CA THR A 202 -3.58 3.58 -14.17
C THR A 202 -2.75 4.40 -13.19
N ALA A 203 -1.75 3.79 -12.57
CA ALA A 203 -0.75 4.53 -11.84
C ALA A 203 -0.14 5.62 -12.75
N PRO A 204 0.24 6.80 -12.21
CA PRO A 204 0.94 7.81 -13.00
C PRO A 204 2.15 7.20 -13.69
N ALA A 205 2.35 7.45 -14.99
CA ALA A 205 3.43 6.84 -15.76
C ALA A 205 4.83 7.08 -15.15
N ILE A 206 5.01 8.22 -14.47
CA ILE A 206 6.23 8.57 -13.75
C ILE A 206 6.55 7.61 -12.59
N VAL A 207 5.55 6.93 -12.01
CA VAL A 207 5.79 5.93 -10.95
C VAL A 207 6.61 4.77 -11.51
N ALA A 208 6.29 4.28 -12.70
CA ALA A 208 7.00 3.16 -13.32
C ALA A 208 8.50 3.48 -13.55
N GLN A 209 8.81 4.74 -13.88
CA GLN A 209 10.19 5.19 -14.14
C GLN A 209 11.09 5.14 -12.90
N MET A 210 10.54 5.06 -11.69
CA MET A 210 11.35 4.90 -10.48
C MET A 210 12.15 3.59 -10.49
N ALA A 211 11.66 2.56 -11.19
CA ALA A 211 12.35 1.27 -11.30
C ALA A 211 13.51 1.27 -12.32
N ASP A 212 13.80 2.38 -12.99
CA ASP A 212 14.86 2.45 -14.02
C ASP A 212 16.18 3.04 -13.46
N TYR A 213 16.46 2.83 -12.18
CA TYR A 213 17.64 3.40 -11.50
C TYR A 213 18.96 2.77 -12.01
N VAL A 214 19.02 1.44 -12.02
CA VAL A 214 20.14 0.67 -12.57
C VAL A 214 19.73 0.13 -13.94
N SER A 215 20.47 0.49 -14.98
CA SER A 215 20.17 0.10 -16.37
C SER A 215 20.42 -1.38 -16.66
N ASP A 216 21.39 -2.00 -15.98
CA ASP A 216 21.72 -3.41 -16.12
C ASP A 216 22.06 -4.03 -14.76
N VAL A 217 21.05 -4.64 -14.13
CA VAL A 217 21.15 -5.27 -12.82
C VAL A 217 22.09 -6.47 -12.85
N ALA A 218 22.06 -7.27 -13.92
CA ALA A 218 22.87 -8.47 -14.04
C ALA A 218 24.36 -8.09 -14.15
N LYS A 219 24.68 -7.14 -15.01
CA LYS A 219 26.05 -6.65 -15.17
C LYS A 219 26.58 -5.93 -13.94
N THR A 220 25.75 -5.13 -13.27
CA THR A 220 26.15 -4.45 -12.03
C THR A 220 26.47 -5.46 -10.93
N ARG A 221 25.70 -6.55 -10.84
CA ARG A 221 25.99 -7.66 -9.93
C ARG A 221 27.27 -8.41 -10.30
N GLU A 222 27.47 -8.71 -11.57
CA GLU A 222 28.69 -9.37 -12.06
C GLU A 222 29.94 -8.55 -11.72
N ASN A 223 29.92 -7.23 -12.01
CA ASN A 223 31.01 -6.33 -11.67
C ASN A 223 31.30 -6.34 -10.15
N ALA A 224 30.26 -6.42 -9.30
CA ALA A 224 30.43 -6.39 -7.86
C ALA A 224 31.08 -7.68 -7.38
N GLN A 225 30.63 -8.82 -7.91
CA GLN A 225 31.25 -10.12 -7.65
C GLN A 225 32.72 -10.13 -8.08
N ASP A 226 33.04 -9.58 -9.25
CA ASP A 226 34.42 -9.51 -9.75
C ASP A 226 35.30 -8.63 -8.87
N ASP A 227 34.79 -7.50 -8.39
CA ASP A 227 35.49 -6.63 -7.45
C ASP A 227 35.78 -7.33 -6.12
N PHE A 228 34.81 -8.06 -5.56
CA PHE A 228 35.03 -8.83 -4.33
C PHE A 228 35.99 -10.00 -4.53
N ARG A 229 35.94 -10.71 -5.67
CA ARG A 229 36.92 -11.75 -6.02
C ARG A 229 38.33 -11.18 -6.10
N TRP A 230 38.50 -10.04 -6.76
CA TRP A 230 39.78 -9.36 -6.86
C TRP A 230 40.29 -8.89 -5.50
N ALA A 231 39.42 -8.29 -4.68
CA ALA A 231 39.78 -7.86 -3.34
C ALA A 231 40.25 -9.02 -2.46
N ALA A 232 39.51 -10.13 -2.45
CA ALA A 232 39.87 -11.31 -1.69
C ALA A 232 41.27 -11.83 -2.07
N LYS A 233 41.56 -11.91 -3.37
CA LYS A 233 42.88 -12.32 -3.88
C LYS A 233 43.99 -11.34 -3.49
N ALA A 234 43.71 -10.04 -3.50
CA ALA A 234 44.66 -9.02 -3.10
C ALA A 234 45.02 -9.14 -1.61
N TYR A 235 44.03 -9.35 -0.73
CA TYR A 235 44.26 -9.58 0.70
C TYR A 235 44.95 -10.91 1.00
N GLU A 236 44.63 -11.98 0.27
CA GLU A 236 45.32 -13.27 0.38
C GLU A 236 46.82 -13.09 0.09
N THR A 237 47.14 -12.38 -1.00
CA THR A 237 48.53 -12.10 -1.41
C THR A 237 49.23 -11.17 -0.41
N ALA A 238 48.54 -10.14 0.10
CA ALA A 238 49.05 -9.25 1.13
C ALA A 238 49.34 -9.99 2.44
N THR A 239 48.44 -10.88 2.86
CA THR A 239 48.59 -11.71 4.07
C THR A 239 49.81 -12.63 3.96
N ALA A 240 49.97 -13.31 2.83
CA ALA A 240 51.10 -14.21 2.59
C ALA A 240 52.45 -13.48 2.60
N SER A 241 52.47 -12.23 2.14
CA SER A 241 53.67 -11.40 2.01
C SER A 241 54.00 -10.57 3.27
N GLN A 242 53.08 -10.51 4.23
CA GLN A 242 53.23 -9.72 5.45
C GLN A 242 54.02 -10.47 6.53
N ASN A 243 54.96 -9.78 7.20
CA ASN A 243 55.74 -10.34 8.30
C ASN A 243 55.15 -9.97 9.68
N ASP A 244 54.46 -8.84 9.79
CA ASP A 244 53.77 -8.44 11.00
C ASP A 244 52.45 -9.21 11.17
N GLN A 245 52.45 -10.25 12.00
CA GLN A 245 51.61 -10.24 13.20
C GLN A 245 50.17 -9.71 13.04
N ASN A 246 50.02 -8.48 13.50
CA ASN A 246 48.76 -7.75 13.59
C ASN A 246 48.23 -7.37 12.21
N LEU A 247 49.11 -7.04 11.27
CA LEU A 247 48.71 -6.69 9.91
C LEU A 247 48.21 -7.92 9.15
N LYS A 248 48.77 -9.11 9.40
CA LYS A 248 48.25 -10.37 8.88
C LYS A 248 46.81 -10.61 9.33
N TRP A 249 46.53 -10.46 10.62
CA TRP A 249 45.16 -10.62 11.13
C TRP A 249 44.19 -9.59 10.53
N ALA A 250 44.64 -8.34 10.35
CA ALA A 250 43.83 -7.32 9.71
C ALA A 250 43.49 -7.70 8.26
N TYR A 251 44.47 -8.17 7.47
CA TYR A 251 44.24 -8.59 6.10
C TYR A 251 43.37 -9.85 6.00
N GLN A 252 43.54 -10.82 6.90
CA GLN A 252 42.66 -12.01 6.98
C GLN A 252 41.21 -11.64 7.29
N LEU A 253 40.98 -10.64 8.15
CA LEU A 253 39.64 -10.14 8.42
C LEU A 253 39.02 -9.49 7.18
N GLN A 254 39.79 -8.73 6.41
CA GLN A 254 39.32 -8.12 5.16
C GLN A 254 39.13 -9.15 4.03
N GLU A 255 39.99 -10.16 3.95
CA GLU A 255 39.83 -11.32 3.07
C GLU A 255 38.50 -12.03 3.36
N SER A 256 38.20 -12.31 4.64
CA SER A 256 36.91 -12.84 5.04
C SER A 256 35.77 -11.92 4.62
N ALA A 257 35.88 -10.61 4.82
CA ALA A 257 34.83 -9.66 4.43
C ALA A 257 34.53 -9.74 2.92
N ALA A 258 35.57 -9.77 2.08
CA ALA A 258 35.44 -9.90 0.64
C ALA A 258 34.74 -11.20 0.22
N TYR A 259 35.14 -12.34 0.81
CA TYR A 259 34.51 -13.62 0.54
C TYR A 259 33.08 -13.73 1.09
N VAL A 260 32.77 -13.13 2.26
CA VAL A 260 31.40 -13.01 2.77
C VAL A 260 30.54 -12.24 1.76
N SER A 261 30.98 -11.06 1.33
CA SER A 261 30.26 -10.24 0.34
C SER A 261 30.04 -10.99 -0.98
N LEU A 262 31.06 -11.71 -1.47
CA LEU A 262 30.94 -12.56 -2.64
C LEU A 262 29.90 -13.68 -2.46
N TYR A 263 29.94 -14.41 -1.33
CA TYR A 263 28.95 -15.44 -1.03
C TYR A 263 27.54 -14.86 -0.96
N ARG A 264 27.36 -13.70 -0.31
CA ARG A 264 26.06 -13.03 -0.19
C ARG A 264 25.48 -12.65 -1.55
N LEU A 265 26.31 -12.34 -2.55
CA LEU A 265 25.90 -11.95 -3.90
C LEU A 265 25.75 -13.10 -4.90
N SER A 266 26.46 -14.22 -4.69
CA SER A 266 26.54 -15.31 -5.67
C SER A 266 26.00 -16.64 -5.16
N ALA A 267 25.78 -16.76 -3.84
CA ALA A 267 25.53 -18.02 -3.15
C ALA A 267 26.62 -19.09 -3.39
N ASP A 268 27.84 -18.68 -3.79
CA ASP A 268 28.94 -19.59 -4.09
C ASP A 268 29.46 -20.28 -2.81
N PRO A 269 29.33 -21.62 -2.69
CA PRO A 269 29.80 -22.34 -1.51
C PRO A 269 31.32 -22.28 -1.33
N ASP A 270 32.11 -22.10 -2.40
CA ASP A 270 33.56 -21.92 -2.29
C ASP A 270 33.90 -20.61 -1.57
N ALA A 271 33.20 -19.51 -1.92
CA ALA A 271 33.34 -18.24 -1.24
C ALA A 271 32.99 -18.35 0.26
N LYS A 272 31.94 -19.10 0.61
CA LYS A 272 31.59 -19.37 2.02
C LYS A 272 32.69 -20.14 2.76
N GLN A 273 33.25 -21.17 2.12
CA GLN A 273 34.33 -21.97 2.70
C GLN A 273 35.59 -21.12 2.92
N LYS A 274 35.97 -20.31 1.93
CA LYS A 274 37.14 -19.42 2.02
C LYS A 274 36.97 -18.32 3.06
N ALA A 275 35.79 -17.71 3.16
CA ALA A 275 35.49 -16.77 4.24
C ALA A 275 35.65 -17.43 5.63
N THR A 276 35.15 -18.65 5.78
CA THR A 276 35.26 -19.40 7.04
C THR A 276 36.72 -19.71 7.37
N ALA A 277 37.50 -20.16 6.39
CA ALA A 277 38.92 -20.45 6.57
C ALA A 277 39.73 -19.20 6.95
N ALA A 278 39.44 -18.05 6.34
CA ALA A 278 40.08 -16.78 6.67
C ALA A 278 39.76 -16.33 8.11
N LEU A 279 38.52 -16.53 8.58
CA LEU A 279 38.14 -16.29 9.98
C LEU A 279 38.83 -17.26 10.95
N ASP A 280 38.83 -18.56 10.63
CA ASP A 280 39.47 -19.58 11.47
C ASP A 280 40.98 -19.31 11.62
N ALA A 281 41.62 -18.73 10.60
CA ALA A 281 43.03 -18.34 10.61
C ALA A 281 43.37 -17.21 11.60
N LEU A 282 42.37 -16.47 12.11
CA LEU A 282 42.54 -15.46 13.17
C LEU A 282 42.83 -16.11 14.54
N GLY A 283 42.43 -17.37 14.74
CA GLY A 283 42.67 -18.12 15.98
C GLY A 283 42.14 -17.40 17.22
N GLU A 284 42.96 -17.29 18.27
CA GLU A 284 42.58 -16.64 19.54
C GLU A 284 42.25 -15.14 19.39
N GLN A 285 42.70 -14.49 18.30
CA GLN A 285 42.39 -13.07 18.05
C GLN A 285 40.99 -12.83 17.54
N GLU A 286 40.29 -13.88 17.08
CA GLU A 286 38.86 -13.79 16.83
C GLU A 286 38.10 -13.38 18.10
N GLY A 287 38.62 -13.67 19.30
CA GLY A 287 38.07 -13.25 20.59
C GLY A 287 38.53 -11.87 21.09
N SER A 288 39.40 -11.17 20.35
CA SER A 288 39.91 -9.85 20.75
C SER A 288 38.80 -8.79 20.71
N PRO A 289 38.70 -7.86 21.68
CA PRO A 289 37.65 -6.84 21.70
C PRO A 289 37.56 -5.99 20.42
N LEU A 290 38.65 -5.87 19.66
CA LEU A 290 38.73 -5.10 18.42
C LEU A 290 38.28 -5.87 17.17
N ILE A 291 38.33 -7.21 17.19
CA ILE A 291 38.07 -8.08 16.03
C ILE A 291 36.78 -8.90 16.22
N ALA A 292 36.51 -9.33 17.46
CA ALA A 292 35.38 -10.17 17.82
C ALA A 292 34.02 -9.67 17.34
N PRO A 293 33.68 -8.37 17.44
CA PRO A 293 32.38 -7.89 16.95
C PRO A 293 32.20 -8.09 15.44
N THR A 294 33.27 -7.85 14.68
CA THR A 294 33.28 -7.97 13.22
C THR A 294 33.26 -9.43 12.79
N ALA A 295 34.11 -10.27 13.38
CA ALA A 295 34.15 -11.69 13.10
C ALA A 295 32.81 -12.38 13.43
N ALA A 296 32.19 -12.06 14.57
CA ALA A 296 30.87 -12.57 14.93
C ALA A 296 29.79 -12.17 13.91
N THR A 297 29.87 -10.94 13.38
CA THR A 297 28.96 -10.46 12.33
C THR A 297 29.14 -11.27 11.04
N PHE A 298 30.38 -11.54 10.63
CA PHE A 298 30.66 -12.33 9.43
C PHE A 298 30.22 -13.79 9.58
N ARG A 299 30.46 -14.42 10.74
CA ARG A 299 29.95 -15.76 11.05
C ARG A 299 28.43 -15.83 10.92
N LYS A 300 27.72 -14.81 11.45
CA LYS A 300 26.26 -14.71 11.32
C LYS A 300 25.83 -14.59 9.85
N LEU A 301 26.46 -13.71 9.08
CA LEU A 301 26.14 -13.53 7.66
C LEU A 301 26.40 -14.78 6.81
N LEU A 302 27.38 -15.60 7.19
CA LEU A 302 27.67 -16.90 6.56
C LEU A 302 26.67 -18.00 6.96
N SER A 303 26.07 -17.90 8.15
CA SER A 303 25.00 -18.80 8.62
C SER A 303 23.62 -18.45 8.05
N ASP A 304 23.40 -17.18 7.71
CA ASP A 304 22.17 -16.71 7.09
C ASP A 304 22.08 -17.14 5.62
N GLU A 305 20.86 -17.32 5.09
CA GLU A 305 20.66 -17.59 3.66
C GLU A 305 21.23 -16.44 2.79
N PRO A 306 21.93 -16.74 1.68
CA PRO A 306 22.49 -15.73 0.80
C PRO A 306 21.37 -14.88 0.19
N MET A 307 21.69 -13.65 -0.25
CA MET A 307 20.68 -12.77 -0.83
C MET A 307 20.23 -13.35 -2.16
N THR A 308 19.09 -14.04 -2.18
CA THR A 308 18.41 -14.41 -3.41
C THR A 308 17.74 -13.17 -4.01
N ASP A 309 17.45 -13.20 -5.31
CA ASP A 309 16.86 -12.09 -6.11
C ASP A 309 15.60 -11.45 -5.49
N ALA A 310 15.01 -12.07 -4.47
CA ALA A 310 13.77 -11.65 -3.82
C ALA A 310 13.94 -11.01 -2.43
N GLN A 311 15.15 -10.87 -1.87
CA GLN A 311 15.32 -10.30 -0.51
C GLN A 311 16.18 -9.04 -0.51
N ALA A 312 15.52 -7.89 -0.74
CA ALA A 312 15.95 -6.69 -0.03
C ALA A 312 15.82 -6.97 1.48
N PRO A 313 16.87 -6.80 2.29
CA PRO A 313 16.74 -6.94 3.73
C PRO A 313 15.81 -5.83 4.19
N THR A 314 14.72 -6.20 4.85
CA THR A 314 13.90 -5.24 5.59
C THR A 314 14.84 -4.59 6.62
N PRO A 315 15.14 -3.29 6.52
CA PRO A 315 15.97 -2.66 7.54
C PRO A 315 15.22 -2.71 8.87
N PRO A 316 15.93 -2.85 10.01
CA PRO A 316 15.32 -2.60 11.30
C PRO A 316 14.69 -1.21 11.28
N ALA A 317 13.50 -1.09 11.85
CA ALA A 317 12.80 0.19 11.99
C ALA A 317 13.77 1.25 12.51
N PRO A 318 13.74 2.49 11.98
CA PRO A 318 14.59 3.55 12.50
C PRO A 318 14.31 3.68 13.99
N THR A 319 15.34 3.46 14.80
CA THR A 319 15.30 3.85 16.20
C THR A 319 14.99 5.34 16.21
N PRO A 320 13.90 5.79 16.87
CA PRO A 320 13.60 7.20 16.93
C PRO A 320 14.82 7.94 17.49
N PRO A 321 15.14 9.14 16.98
CA PRO A 321 16.22 9.93 17.55
C PRO A 321 15.99 10.05 19.05
N ALA A 322 17.01 9.71 19.83
CA ALA A 322 17.03 10.03 21.25
C ALA A 322 16.63 11.50 21.37
N SER A 323 15.54 11.75 22.10
CA SER A 323 14.97 13.08 22.27
C SER A 323 16.10 14.04 22.60
N THR A 324 16.33 15.01 21.72
CA THR A 324 17.32 16.05 21.94
C THR A 324 16.98 16.70 23.28
N PRO A 325 17.89 16.72 24.27
CA PRO A 325 17.64 17.48 25.49
C PRO A 325 17.38 18.94 25.09
N PRO A 326 16.41 19.61 25.72
CA PRO A 326 16.10 21.00 25.39
C PRO A 326 17.35 21.85 25.50
N ALA A 327 17.54 22.75 24.53
CA ALA A 327 18.66 23.68 24.51
C ALA A 327 18.74 24.43 25.86
N PRO A 328 19.94 24.58 26.45
CA PRO A 328 20.10 25.36 27.67
C PRO A 328 19.63 26.79 27.41
N THR A 329 18.74 27.27 28.28
CA THR A 329 18.26 28.65 28.27
C THR A 329 19.48 29.57 28.39
N PRO A 330 19.66 30.57 27.50
CA PRO A 330 20.74 31.52 27.65
C PRO A 330 20.58 32.26 28.97
N PRO A 331 21.66 32.49 29.74
CA PRO A 331 21.59 33.24 30.99
C PRO A 331 21.07 34.64 30.69
N ALA A 332 20.10 35.08 31.49
CA ALA A 332 19.58 36.44 31.44
C ALA A 332 20.74 37.43 31.55
N SER A 333 20.90 38.29 30.55
CA SER A 333 21.83 39.41 30.59
C SER A 333 21.51 40.27 31.81
N ALA A 334 22.40 40.21 32.81
CA ALA A 334 22.37 41.15 33.92
C ALA A 334 22.68 42.57 33.40
N PRO A 335 22.02 43.61 33.93
CA PRO A 335 22.23 44.98 33.48
C PRO A 335 23.66 45.44 33.78
N ALA A 336 24.24 46.15 32.83
CA ALA A 336 25.58 46.72 32.89
C ALA A 336 25.77 47.61 34.13
N THR A 337 26.85 47.37 34.86
CA THR A 337 27.42 48.31 35.83
C THR A 337 28.79 48.76 35.34
N LEU A 338 28.82 50.03 34.92
CA LEU A 338 29.92 50.99 34.74
C LEU A 338 31.24 50.50 34.12
#